data_AF-A0A537LZW7-F1
#
_entry.id   AF-A0A537LZW7-F1
#
_cell.length_a   1.000
_cell.length_b   1.000
_cell.length_c   1.000
_cell.angle_alpha   90.00
_cell.angle_beta   90.00
_cell.angle_gamma   90.00
#
_symmetry.space_group_name_H-M   'P 1'
#
loop_
_entity.id
_entity.type
_entity.pdbx_description
1 polymer ?
#
loop_
_entity_poly.entity_id
_entity_poly.type
_entity_poly.pdbx_seq_one_letter_code
_entity_poly.pdbx_strand_id
1 'polypeptide(L)'
;MVRNCAILALLVMAAAPAFGEAPPARSNAPRDKMVCKNFPRIGSLVAQNRVCKTRADWQKDRDMMRVQMGVTPCAIQPCEMPGK
;
A
#
# COMPACT_ATOMS: atom_id res chain seq x y z
N MET A 1 33.20 -50.92 -26.50
CA MET A 1 31.72 -50.88 -26.45
C MET A 1 31.31 -50.32 -25.10
N VAL A 2 30.50 -49.26 -25.15
CA VAL A 2 30.07 -48.37 -24.08
C VAL A 2 28.92 -49.03 -23.30
N ARG A 3 28.95 -49.03 -21.95
CA ARG A 3 27.76 -49.33 -21.14
C ARG A 3 27.83 -48.68 -19.75
N ASN A 4 27.04 -47.60 -19.59
CA ASN A 4 26.37 -47.07 -18.39
C ASN A 4 27.11 -47.09 -17.03
N CYS A 5 27.19 -46.01 -16.25
CA CYS A 5 26.06 -45.22 -15.77
C CYS A 5 26.53 -43.81 -15.40
N ALA A 6 25.88 -42.83 -16.00
CA ALA A 6 25.87 -41.47 -15.47
C ALA A 6 25.32 -41.49 -14.04
N ILE A 7 26.07 -40.92 -13.09
CA ILE A 7 25.49 -40.44 -11.84
C ILE A 7 25.82 -38.95 -11.73
N LEU A 8 24.85 -38.18 -12.19
CA LEU A 8 24.60 -36.81 -11.80
C LEU A 8 24.47 -36.75 -10.27
N ALA A 9 25.21 -35.86 -9.62
CA ALA A 9 24.81 -35.34 -8.32
C ALA A 9 25.02 -33.82 -8.33
N LEU A 10 23.97 -33.13 -8.80
CA LEU A 10 23.76 -31.70 -8.63
C LEU A 10 23.94 -31.34 -7.15
N LEU A 11 24.93 -30.51 -6.84
CA LEU A 11 24.96 -29.75 -5.59
C LEU A 11 23.98 -28.59 -5.75
N VAL A 12 22.75 -28.78 -5.30
CA VAL A 12 21.76 -27.72 -5.14
C VAL A 12 22.26 -26.78 -4.02
N MET A 13 22.73 -25.59 -4.39
CA MET A 13 22.88 -24.48 -3.46
C MET A 13 21.48 -24.10 -2.94
N ALA A 14 21.19 -24.50 -1.71
CA ALA A 14 20.01 -24.04 -0.98
C ALA A 14 20.22 -22.57 -0.59
N ALA A 15 19.74 -21.64 -1.42
CA ALA A 15 19.55 -20.26 -1.03
C ALA A 15 18.40 -20.21 -0.01
N ALA A 16 18.73 -20.16 1.28
CA ALA A 16 17.75 -19.89 2.32
C ALA A 16 17.31 -18.42 2.22
N PRO A 17 16.01 -18.11 2.09
CA PRO A 17 15.55 -16.75 2.19
C PRO A 17 15.59 -16.35 3.66
N ALA A 18 16.61 -15.59 4.05
CA ALA A 18 16.69 -14.97 5.38
C ALA A 18 15.72 -13.78 5.47
N PHE A 19 14.41 -14.03 5.43
CA PHE A 19 13.41 -13.05 5.85
C PHE A 19 13.13 -13.24 7.34
N GLY A 20 14.05 -12.72 8.15
CA GLY A 20 13.93 -12.63 9.59
C GLY A 20 14.13 -11.19 10.06
N GLU A 21 13.27 -10.28 9.59
CA GLU A 21 13.25 -8.91 10.11
C GLU A 21 12.76 -8.97 11.57
N ALA A 22 13.65 -8.62 12.50
CA ALA A 22 13.36 -8.63 13.93
C ALA A 22 12.09 -7.80 14.24
N PRO A 23 11.20 -8.27 15.14
CA PRO A 23 10.00 -7.51 15.47
C PRO A 23 10.41 -6.15 16.05
N PRO A 24 9.93 -5.02 15.50
CA PRO A 24 10.32 -3.71 15.99
C PRO A 24 9.89 -3.56 17.45
N ALA A 25 10.84 -3.17 18.30
CA ALA A 25 10.63 -2.97 19.73
C ALA A 25 9.42 -2.06 19.98
N ARG A 26 8.47 -2.53 20.80
CA ARG A 26 7.27 -1.76 21.17
C ARG A 26 7.66 -0.63 22.12
N SER A 27 8.11 0.51 21.60
CA SER A 27 8.23 1.80 22.32
C SER A 27 6.90 2.21 22.99
N ASN A 28 6.84 2.14 24.32
CA ASN A 28 5.65 2.43 25.12
C ASN A 28 5.42 3.95 25.35
N ALA A 29 5.60 4.78 24.32
CA ALA A 29 5.10 6.16 24.33
C ALA A 29 3.56 6.13 24.42
N PRO A 30 2.85 7.22 24.75
CA PRO A 30 1.39 7.30 24.57
C PRO A 30 1.09 7.00 23.09
N ARG A 31 0.88 5.73 22.79
CA ARG A 31 0.96 5.20 21.43
C ARG A 31 -0.29 5.66 20.73
N ASP A 32 -0.18 6.78 20.04
CA ASP A 32 -1.10 7.09 18.95
C ASP A 32 -1.18 5.83 18.09
N LYS A 33 -2.35 5.19 18.15
CA LYS A 33 -2.52 3.86 17.56
C LYS A 33 -2.23 3.99 16.07
N MET A 34 -1.21 3.27 15.59
CA MET A 34 -0.95 3.19 14.16
C MET A 34 -2.13 2.48 13.50
N VAL A 35 -2.76 3.15 12.55
CA VAL A 35 -3.85 2.62 11.74
C VAL A 35 -3.30 2.41 10.34
N CYS A 36 -3.32 1.16 9.88
CA CYS A 36 -2.98 0.81 8.51
C CYS A 36 -4.23 0.71 7.65
N LYS A 37 -4.19 1.25 6.44
CA LYS A 37 -5.25 1.16 5.43
C LYS A 37 -4.68 0.69 4.11
N ASN A 38 -5.47 -0.05 3.35
CA ASN A 38 -5.12 -0.50 2.01
C ASN A 38 -5.80 0.41 0.98
N PHE A 39 -5.04 0.85 -0.02
CA PHE A 39 -5.53 1.65 -1.13
C PHE A 39 -5.30 0.91 -2.44
N PRO A 40 -6.30 0.83 -3.33
CA PRO A 40 -6.11 0.26 -4.65
C PRO A 40 -5.06 1.09 -5.42
N ARG A 41 -4.13 0.41 -6.09
CA ARG A 41 -3.17 1.07 -6.97
C ARG A 41 -3.89 1.44 -8.27
N ILE A 42 -3.74 2.68 -8.71
CA ILE A 42 -4.30 3.15 -9.99
C ILE A 42 -3.79 2.23 -11.12
N GLY A 43 -4.70 1.80 -12.00
CA GLY A 43 -4.38 0.91 -13.12
C GLY A 43 -4.24 -0.57 -12.75
N SER A 44 -4.57 -0.98 -11.52
CA SER A 44 -4.63 -2.38 -11.13
C SER A 44 -5.91 -2.69 -10.37
N LEU A 45 -6.58 -3.79 -10.75
CA LEU A 45 -7.79 -4.27 -10.07
C LEU A 45 -7.49 -5.05 -8.79
N VAL A 46 -6.26 -5.55 -8.66
CA VAL A 46 -5.86 -6.46 -7.57
C VAL A 46 -4.75 -5.87 -6.69
N ALA A 47 -3.85 -5.06 -7.27
CA ALA A 47 -2.74 -4.51 -6.50
C ALA A 47 -3.22 -3.43 -5.51
N GLN A 48 -2.80 -3.58 -4.26
CA GLN A 48 -3.10 -2.65 -3.18
C GLN A 48 -1.81 -2.19 -2.50
N ASN A 49 -1.77 -0.91 -2.14
CA ASN A 49 -0.72 -0.32 -1.33
C ASN A 49 -1.21 -0.18 0.11
N ARG A 50 -0.42 -0.67 1.07
CA ARG A 50 -0.71 -0.52 2.50
C ARG A 50 0.00 0.72 3.02
N VAL A 51 -0.76 1.64 3.61
CA VAL A 51 -0.25 2.87 4.22
C VAL A 51 -0.60 2.84 5.70
N CYS A 52 0.42 2.93 6.57
CA CYS A 52 0.26 2.98 8.01
C CYS A 52 0.61 4.38 8.52
N LYS A 53 -0.33 5.01 9.22
CA LYS A 53 -0.15 6.34 9.83
C LYS A 53 -0.79 6.38 11.21
N THR A 54 -0.48 7.39 12.00
CA THR A 54 -1.18 7.63 13.27
C THR A 54 -2.61 8.09 13.02
N ARG A 55 -3.48 8.00 14.03
CA ARG A 55 -4.85 8.55 13.94
C ARG A 55 -4.84 10.05 13.66
N ALA A 56 -3.91 10.80 14.26
CA ALA A 56 -3.79 12.24 14.05
C ALA A 56 -3.44 12.58 12.59
N ASP A 57 -2.51 11.85 11.98
CA ASP A 57 -2.14 12.07 10.59
C ASP A 57 -3.27 11.71 9.62
N TRP A 58 -4.01 10.63 9.90
CA TRP A 58 -5.22 10.32 9.15
C TRP A 58 -6.28 11.42 9.22
N GLN A 59 -6.38 12.12 10.36
CA GLN A 59 -7.31 13.23 10.51
C GLN A 59 -6.87 14.44 9.67
N LYS A 60 -5.59 14.82 9.76
CA LYS A 60 -5.01 15.90 8.93
C LYS A 60 -5.21 15.65 7.45
N ASP A 61 -4.92 14.43 6.97
CA ASP A 61 -5.15 14.06 5.57
C ASP A 61 -6.60 14.28 5.14
N ARG A 62 -7.56 13.85 5.98
CA ARG A 62 -9.00 14.05 5.70
C ARG A 62 -9.37 15.53 5.67
N ASP A 63 -8.82 16.32 6.59
CA ASP A 63 -9.12 17.74 6.66
C ASP A 63 -8.53 18.50 5.47
N MET A 64 -7.31 18.15 5.04
CA MET A 64 -6.72 18.67 3.79
C MET A 64 -7.57 18.32 2.57
N MET A 65 -8.03 17.07 2.45
CA MET A 65 -8.90 16.65 1.33
C MET A 65 -10.20 17.45 1.28
N ARG A 66 -10.80 17.79 2.43
CA ARG A 66 -12.01 18.63 2.50
C ARG A 66 -11.77 20.07 2.10
N VAL A 67 -10.61 20.63 2.40
CA VAL A 67 -10.26 21.99 1.99
C VAL A 67 -9.94 22.03 0.50
N GLN A 68 -9.23 21.01 -0.02
CA GLN A 68 -8.84 20.92 -1.42
C GLN A 68 -10.03 20.63 -2.34
N MET A 69 -10.90 19.70 -1.94
CA MET A 69 -12.20 19.52 -2.57
C MET A 69 -13.13 20.55 -1.94
N GLY A 70 -13.01 21.81 -2.34
CA GLY A 70 -14.04 22.82 -2.06
C GLY A 70 -15.34 22.39 -2.73
N VAL A 71 -16.04 21.43 -2.12
CA VAL A 71 -17.28 20.84 -2.63
C VAL A 71 -18.34 21.92 -2.47
N THR A 72 -18.42 22.82 -3.44
CA THR A 72 -19.72 23.39 -3.80
C THR A 72 -20.57 22.17 -4.15
N PRO A 73 -21.64 21.87 -3.40
CA PRO A 73 -22.54 20.81 -3.83
C PRO A 73 -22.97 21.17 -5.25
N CYS A 74 -22.96 20.20 -6.17
CA CYS A 74 -23.43 20.34 -7.56
C CYS A 74 -24.94 20.68 -7.65
N ALA A 75 -25.52 21.25 -6.61
CA ALA A 75 -26.90 21.72 -6.53
C ALA A 75 -27.02 23.26 -6.64
N ILE A 76 -25.93 24.02 -6.84
CA ILE A 76 -25.99 25.51 -6.88
C ILE A 76 -25.34 26.15 -8.12
N GLN A 77 -25.20 25.42 -9.22
CA GLN A 77 -24.91 26.07 -10.51
C GLN A 77 -25.89 25.54 -11.56
N PRO A 78 -26.92 26.31 -11.95
CA PRO A 78 -27.59 26.03 -13.21
C PRO A 78 -26.53 26.16 -14.31
N CYS A 79 -26.33 25.09 -15.08
CA CYS A 79 -25.57 25.14 -16.32
C CYS A 79 -26.34 26.04 -17.30
N GLU A 80 -26.21 27.36 -17.18
CA GLU A 80 -26.58 28.29 -18.23
C GLU A 80 -25.51 28.22 -19.33
N MET A 81 -25.81 27.45 -20.37
CA MET A 81 -25.04 27.45 -21.61
C MET A 81 -25.38 28.75 -22.36
N PRO A 82 -24.43 29.68 -22.59
CA PRO A 82 -24.71 30.83 -23.44
C PRO A 82 -24.78 30.35 -24.89
N GLY A 83 -26.01 30.18 -25.39
CA GLY A 83 -26.29 30.13 -26.80
C GLY A 83 -26.58 31.53 -27.32
N LYS A 84 -25.66 32.08 -28.11
CA LYS A 84 -25.91 32.88 -29.32
C LYS A 84 -24.65 32.93 -30.17
#